data_AF-A0A0K9P4N3-F1
#
_entry.id   AF-A0A0K9P4N3-F1
#
_cell.length_a   1.000
_cell.length_b   1.000
_cell.length_c   1.000
_cell.angle_alpha   90.00
_cell.angle_beta   90.00
_cell.angle_gamma   90.00
#
_symmetry.space_group_name_H-M   'P 1'
#
loop_
_entity.id
_entity.type
_entity.pdbx_description
1 polymer ?
#
loop_
_entity_poly.entity_id
_entity_poly.type
_entity_poly.pdbx_seq_one_letter_code
_entity_poly.pdbx_strand_id
1 'polypeptide(L)'
;MPHIPDPVMQLTCLDASLAIKPVFDRFQSVIITSGTLSPIDLYPRLLNFNPVISRSFKMSLTSDCICPMVLTRGSDQLPVSTKFDMRGDPGVVRNYGRLLLEMVTAVPDGIVCFFVSYSYMDGIVNNWNDMGILQEVMQHKLVFIETQDVVETTLALDNYRRACDCGRGAVFFSVASDVEIL
;
A
#
# COMPACT_ATOMS: atom_id res chain seq x y z
N MET A 1 7.83 -7.03 29.62
CA MET A 1 6.78 -7.65 30.46
C MET A 1 7.04 -9.15 30.52
N PRO A 2 6.85 -9.80 31.68
CA PRO A 2 7.02 -11.24 31.80
C PRO A 2 6.06 -11.96 30.84
N HIS A 3 6.46 -13.15 30.39
CA HIS A 3 5.81 -14.01 29.41
C HIS A 3 4.44 -14.46 29.92
N ILE A 4 3.41 -13.61 29.82
CA ILE A 4 2.03 -13.97 30.18
C ILE A 4 1.53 -14.90 29.08
N PRO A 5 1.26 -16.19 29.37
CA PRO A 5 0.67 -17.07 28.37
C PRO A 5 -0.76 -16.61 28.08
N ASP A 6 -1.03 -16.24 26.83
CA ASP A 6 -2.37 -15.94 26.32
C ASP A 6 -2.79 -17.09 25.38
N PRO A 7 -3.40 -18.17 25.91
CA PRO A 7 -3.76 -19.32 25.10
C PRO A 7 -4.93 -18.98 24.17
N VAL A 8 -4.62 -18.78 22.89
CA VAL A 8 -5.61 -18.51 21.84
C VAL A 8 -5.86 -19.78 21.02
N MET A 9 -7.13 -20.16 20.86
CA MET A 9 -7.55 -21.21 19.92
C MET A 9 -8.24 -20.55 18.71
N GLN A 10 -7.64 -20.68 17.53
CA GLN A 10 -8.16 -20.11 16.29
C GLN A 10 -8.60 -21.20 15.31
N LEU A 11 -9.87 -21.21 14.95
CA LEU A 11 -10.41 -22.04 13.87
C LEU A 11 -10.36 -21.23 12.56
N THR A 12 -9.62 -21.71 11.57
CA THR A 12 -9.44 -20.99 10.30
C THR A 12 -10.17 -21.73 9.17
N CYS A 13 -11.03 -21.02 8.45
CA CYS A 13 -11.67 -21.54 7.24
C CYS A 13 -10.73 -21.33 6.03
N LEU A 14 -10.46 -22.41 5.29
CA LEU A 14 -9.61 -22.36 4.09
C LEU A 14 -10.42 -22.31 2.80
N ASP A 15 -11.71 -22.62 2.85
CA ASP A 15 -12.59 -22.69 1.68
C ASP A 15 -13.60 -21.54 1.68
N ALA A 16 -13.31 -20.52 0.87
CA ALA A 16 -14.18 -19.37 0.70
C ALA A 16 -15.48 -19.70 -0.06
N SER A 17 -15.52 -20.82 -0.81
CA SER A 17 -16.70 -21.21 -1.59
C SER A 17 -17.90 -21.53 -0.69
N LEU A 18 -17.66 -22.02 0.52
CA LEU A 18 -18.70 -22.36 1.49
C LEU A 18 -19.52 -21.14 1.91
N ALA A 19 -18.88 -19.98 2.05
CA ALA A 19 -19.54 -18.74 2.46
C ALA A 19 -20.42 -18.14 1.35
N ILE A 20 -19.97 -18.23 0.10
CA ILE A 20 -20.66 -17.62 -1.05
C ILE A 20 -21.73 -18.55 -1.66
N LYS A 21 -21.62 -19.86 -1.46
CA LYS A 21 -22.59 -20.87 -1.94
C LYS A 21 -24.07 -20.48 -1.71
N PRO A 22 -24.53 -20.10 -0.50
CA PRO A 22 -25.93 -19.73 -0.29
C PRO A 22 -26.36 -18.49 -1.08
N VAL A 23 -25.43 -17.61 -1.49
CA VAL A 23 -25.74 -16.45 -2.33
C VAL A 23 -26.05 -16.93 -3.75
N PHE A 24 -25.25 -17.84 -4.31
CA PHE A 24 -25.51 -18.42 -5.62
C PHE A 24 -26.78 -19.29 -5.66
N ASP A 25 -27.09 -19.99 -4.57
CA ASP A 25 -28.31 -20.81 -4.49
C ASP A 25 -29.60 -19.96 -4.35
N ARG A 26 -29.51 -18.79 -3.71
CA ARG A 26 -30.67 -17.92 -3.45
C ARG A 26 -31.01 -16.97 -4.59
N PHE A 27 -30.01 -16.47 -5.31
CA PHE A 27 -30.20 -15.44 -6.34
C PHE A 27 -29.97 -16.00 -7.73
N GLN A 28 -30.87 -15.68 -8.67
CA GLN A 28 -30.79 -16.15 -10.05
C GLN A 28 -29.58 -15.58 -10.82
N SER A 29 -29.22 -14.32 -10.55
CA SER A 29 -28.11 -13.64 -11.21
C SER A 29 -27.29 -12.84 -10.19
N VAL A 30 -26.02 -13.20 -10.06
CA VAL A 30 -25.04 -12.50 -9.22
C VAL A 30 -23.97 -11.91 -10.13
N ILE A 31 -23.73 -10.60 -10.02
CA ILE A 31 -22.73 -9.88 -10.80
C ILE A 31 -21.62 -9.46 -9.86
N ILE A 32 -20.39 -9.89 -10.16
CA ILE A 32 -19.19 -9.49 -9.43
C ILE A 32 -18.45 -8.47 -10.29
N THR A 33 -18.29 -7.25 -9.77
CA THR A 33 -17.56 -6.16 -10.41
C THR A 33 -16.48 -5.65 -9.48
N SER A 34 -15.24 -5.57 -9.96
CA SER A 34 -14.19 -4.80 -9.30
C SER A 34 -13.20 -4.29 -10.35
N GLY A 35 -12.62 -3.10 -10.09
CA GLY A 35 -11.65 -2.45 -10.96
C GLY A 35 -10.25 -3.05 -10.88
N THR A 36 -9.99 -3.88 -9.87
CA THR A 36 -8.65 -4.43 -9.56
C THR A 36 -8.58 -5.95 -9.67
N LEU A 37 -9.65 -6.62 -10.13
CA LEU A 37 -9.66 -8.08 -10.31
C LEU A 37 -8.62 -8.50 -11.35
N SER A 38 -7.51 -9.06 -10.87
CA SER A 38 -6.46 -9.60 -11.72
C SER A 38 -5.73 -10.74 -11.01
N PRO A 39 -5.59 -11.93 -11.64
CA PRO A 39 -6.21 -12.36 -12.89
C PRO A 39 -7.70 -12.76 -12.68
N ILE A 40 -8.58 -12.40 -13.61
CA ILE A 40 -10.03 -12.64 -13.51
C ILE A 40 -10.40 -14.14 -13.42
N ASP A 41 -9.57 -15.02 -13.97
CA ASP A 41 -9.79 -16.48 -14.00
C ASP A 41 -9.56 -17.18 -12.66
N LEU A 42 -8.95 -16.50 -11.68
CA LEU A 42 -8.67 -17.04 -10.36
C LEU A 42 -9.95 -17.14 -9.51
N TYR A 43 -10.82 -16.13 -9.57
CA TYR A 43 -12.00 -16.04 -8.73
C TYR A 43 -13.02 -17.17 -8.95
N PRO A 44 -13.35 -17.57 -10.18
CA PRO A 44 -14.19 -18.75 -10.45
C PRO A 44 -13.66 -20.03 -9.79
N ARG A 45 -12.33 -20.21 -9.80
CA ARG A 45 -11.67 -21.39 -9.21
C ARG A 45 -11.68 -21.35 -7.69
N LEU A 46 -11.45 -20.19 -7.08
CA LEU A 46 -11.43 -20.02 -5.62
C LEU A 46 -12.83 -20.13 -5.00
N LEU A 47 -13.82 -19.52 -5.63
CA LEU A 47 -15.19 -19.45 -5.12
C LEU A 47 -16.10 -20.57 -5.66
N ASN A 48 -15.55 -21.45 -6.50
CA ASN A 48 -16.23 -22.62 -7.08
C ASN A 48 -17.54 -22.27 -7.81
N PHE A 49 -17.49 -21.31 -8.74
CA PHE A 49 -18.61 -20.94 -9.59
C PHE A 49 -18.20 -20.85 -11.06
N ASN A 50 -19.18 -20.98 -11.96
CA ASN A 50 -18.97 -20.90 -13.40
C ASN A 50 -19.62 -19.61 -13.94
N PRO A 51 -18.87 -18.52 -14.17
CA PRO A 51 -19.43 -17.31 -14.75
C PRO A 51 -19.87 -17.55 -16.19
N VAL A 52 -21.06 -17.04 -16.55
CA VAL A 52 -21.51 -17.01 -17.94
C VAL A 52 -20.70 -15.99 -18.75
N ILE A 53 -20.34 -14.87 -18.12
CA ILE A 53 -19.55 -13.79 -18.72
C ILE A 53 -18.37 -13.48 -17.81
N SER A 54 -17.16 -13.56 -18.36
CA SER A 54 -15.94 -13.04 -17.74
C SER A 54 -15.30 -12.06 -18.71
N ARG A 55 -15.26 -10.78 -18.33
CA ARG A 55 -14.73 -9.70 -19.17
C ARG A 55 -13.94 -8.73 -18.32
N SER A 56 -12.75 -8.39 -18.81
CA SER A 56 -11.98 -7.25 -18.33
C SER A 56 -12.09 -6.14 -19.37
N PHE A 57 -12.52 -4.96 -18.93
CA PHE A 57 -12.59 -3.78 -19.77
C PHE A 57 -11.30 -2.98 -19.58
N LYS A 58 -10.54 -2.80 -20.65
CA LYS A 58 -9.36 -1.93 -20.61
C LYS A 58 -9.82 -0.48 -20.53
N MET A 59 -9.19 0.28 -19.63
CA MET A 59 -9.37 1.72 -19.55
C MET A 59 -9.09 2.33 -20.92
N SER A 60 -10.08 2.99 -21.52
CA SER A 60 -9.96 3.66 -22.81
C SER A 60 -9.84 5.16 -22.56
N LEU A 61 -8.67 5.61 -22.10
CA LEU A 61 -8.37 7.04 -21.99
C LEU A 61 -7.71 7.52 -23.27
N THR A 62 -8.07 8.72 -23.72
CA THR A 62 -7.50 9.35 -24.92
C THR A 62 -6.10 9.93 -24.69
N SER A 63 -5.62 9.95 -23.45
CA SER A 63 -4.34 10.49 -23.02
C SER A 63 -3.65 9.56 -22.02
N ASP A 64 -2.32 9.63 -21.94
CA ASP A 64 -1.50 8.90 -20.96
C ASP A 64 -1.68 9.50 -19.56
N CYS A 65 -2.74 9.11 -18.85
CA CYS A 65 -3.04 9.62 -17.52
C CYS A 65 -2.28 8.91 -16.39
N ILE A 66 -1.57 7.82 -16.69
CA ILE A 66 -0.87 6.98 -15.70
C ILE A 66 0.46 6.50 -16.28
N CYS A 67 1.54 6.69 -15.53
CA CYS A 67 2.88 6.21 -15.88
C CYS A 67 3.37 5.20 -14.83
N PRO A 68 3.09 3.88 -15.00
CA PRO A 68 3.60 2.86 -14.09
C PRO A 68 5.10 2.68 -14.32
N MET A 69 5.89 2.75 -13.26
CA MET A 69 7.34 2.54 -13.30
C MET A 69 7.77 1.51 -12.26
N VAL A 70 8.59 0.55 -12.68
CA VAL A 70 9.19 -0.45 -11.79
C VAL A 70 10.65 -0.11 -11.57
N LEU A 71 11.01 0.18 -10.32
CA LEU A 71 12.37 0.47 -9.91
C LEU A 71 13.04 -0.80 -9.38
N THR A 72 14.16 -1.19 -9.98
CA THR A 72 14.86 -2.43 -9.65
C THR A 72 16.23 -2.21 -9.01
N ARG A 73 16.81 -1.01 -9.17
CA ARG A 73 18.15 -0.65 -8.71
C ARG A 73 18.18 0.75 -8.12
N GLY A 74 19.03 0.94 -7.11
CA GLY A 74 19.30 2.24 -6.50
C GLY A 74 20.32 3.06 -7.30
N SER A 75 20.58 4.28 -6.85
CA SER A 75 21.59 5.16 -7.46
C SER A 75 23.02 4.61 -7.36
N ASP A 76 23.25 3.69 -6.43
CA ASP A 76 24.50 2.93 -6.27
C ASP A 76 24.56 1.63 -7.10
N GLN A 77 23.59 1.42 -8.00
CA GLN A 77 23.43 0.22 -8.83
C GLN A 77 23.16 -1.08 -8.06
N LEU A 78 22.98 -1.01 -6.74
CA LEU A 78 22.60 -2.17 -5.93
C LEU A 78 21.13 -2.51 -6.15
N PRO A 79 20.77 -3.81 -6.12
CA PRO A 79 19.37 -4.22 -6.22
C PRO A 79 18.59 -3.69 -5.02
N VAL A 80 17.44 -3.08 -5.30
CA VAL A 80 16.52 -2.59 -4.26
C VAL A 80 15.41 -3.63 -4.08
N SER A 81 15.32 -4.23 -2.89
CA SER A 81 14.32 -5.24 -2.60
C SER A 81 13.92 -5.23 -1.13
N THR A 82 12.63 -5.40 -0.86
CA THR A 82 12.10 -5.66 0.49
C THR A 82 12.00 -7.17 0.79
N LYS A 83 12.81 -8.02 0.16
CA LYS A 83 12.93 -9.45 0.54
C LYS A 83 13.40 -9.54 2.01
N PHE A 84 12.87 -10.49 2.77
CA PHE A 84 13.15 -10.65 4.21
C PHE A 84 14.64 -10.52 4.57
N ASP A 85 15.51 -11.21 3.83
CA ASP A 85 16.97 -11.20 4.05
C ASP A 85 17.63 -9.83 3.81
N MET A 86 17.04 -9.01 2.94
CA MET A 86 17.58 -7.71 2.51
C MET A 86 16.96 -6.51 3.25
N ARG A 87 15.89 -6.72 4.02
CA ARG A 87 15.18 -5.65 4.75
C ARG A 87 16.04 -4.95 5.79
N GLY A 88 16.99 -5.67 6.39
CA GLY A 88 17.89 -5.14 7.41
C GLY A 88 19.17 -4.53 6.86
N ASP A 89 19.39 -4.55 5.53
CA ASP A 89 20.59 -3.96 4.93
C ASP A 89 20.48 -2.43 4.92
N PRO A 90 21.38 -1.70 5.62
CA PRO A 90 21.37 -0.24 5.64
C PRO A 90 21.49 0.38 4.24
N GLY A 91 22.14 -0.31 3.30
CA GLY A 91 22.24 0.14 1.90
C GLY A 91 20.88 0.24 1.23
N VAL A 92 20.01 -0.75 1.43
CA VAL A 92 18.65 -0.78 0.88
C VAL A 92 17.79 0.30 1.52
N VAL A 93 17.85 0.47 2.84
CA VAL A 93 17.10 1.52 3.55
C VAL A 93 17.49 2.91 3.06
N ARG A 94 18.79 3.17 2.87
CA ARG A 94 19.29 4.42 2.31
C ARG A 94 18.82 4.64 0.88
N ASN A 95 18.80 3.60 0.05
CA ASN A 95 18.36 3.70 -1.34
C ASN A 95 16.87 4.06 -1.45
N TYR A 96 16.01 3.49 -0.61
CA TYR A 96 14.60 3.92 -0.54
C TYR A 96 14.45 5.38 -0.07
N GLY A 97 15.26 5.81 0.90
CA GLY A 97 15.24 7.20 1.38
C GLY A 97 15.67 8.19 0.29
N ARG A 98 16.72 7.87 -0.47
CA ARG A 98 17.16 8.67 -1.62
C ARG A 98 16.12 8.73 -2.73
N LEU A 99 15.51 7.59 -3.05
CA LEU A 99 14.41 7.54 -4.01
C LEU A 99 13.26 8.45 -3.59
N LEU A 100 12.87 8.39 -2.32
CA LEU A 100 11.82 9.26 -1.80
C LEU A 100 12.20 10.74 -1.93
N LEU A 101 13.44 11.10 -1.58
CA LEU A 101 13.93 12.47 -1.70
C LEU A 101 13.86 12.98 -3.15
N GLU A 102 14.36 12.18 -4.11
CA GLU A 102 14.29 12.52 -5.54
C GLU A 102 12.83 12.71 -6.00
N MET A 103 11.93 11.81 -5.59
CA MET A 103 10.50 11.92 -5.91
C MET A 103 9.84 13.15 -5.29
N VAL A 104 10.16 13.47 -4.04
CA VAL A 104 9.66 14.65 -3.32
C VAL A 104 10.07 15.95 -4.01
N THR A 105 11.25 16.00 -4.63
CA THR A 105 11.69 17.17 -5.40
C THR A 105 11.03 17.28 -6.77
N ALA A 106 10.67 16.15 -7.40
CA ALA A 106 10.13 16.11 -8.76
C ALA A 106 8.59 16.22 -8.82
N VAL A 107 7.89 15.63 -7.85
CA VAL A 107 6.42 15.51 -7.86
C VAL A 107 5.78 16.72 -7.15
N PRO A 108 4.92 17.51 -7.82
CA PRO A 108 4.17 18.58 -7.18
C PRO A 108 3.14 18.03 -6.19
N ASP A 109 2.73 18.85 -5.22
CA ASP A 109 1.64 18.54 -4.28
C ASP A 109 1.88 17.29 -3.40
N GLY A 110 1.22 16.17 -3.69
CA GLY A 110 1.12 15.01 -2.80
C GLY A 110 1.86 13.77 -3.27
N ILE A 111 2.49 13.06 -2.33
CA ILE A 111 3.04 11.71 -2.53
C ILE A 111 2.43 10.78 -1.49
N VAL A 112 2.13 9.55 -1.88
CA VAL A 112 1.73 8.48 -0.96
C VAL A 112 2.75 7.35 -1.08
N CYS A 113 3.29 6.92 0.06
CA CYS A 113 4.22 5.80 0.13
C CYS A 113 3.60 4.67 0.95
N PHE A 114 3.43 3.51 0.31
CA PHE A 114 2.93 2.30 0.96
C PHE A 114 4.07 1.38 1.41
N PHE A 115 4.01 0.95 2.67
CA PHE A 115 4.94 0.01 3.30
C PHE A 115 4.28 -1.37 3.47
N VAL A 116 5.10 -2.42 3.62
CA VAL A 116 4.62 -3.81 3.75
C VAL A 116 4.04 -4.14 5.12
N SER A 117 4.42 -3.40 6.17
CA SER A 117 3.92 -3.58 7.54
C SER A 117 4.24 -2.35 8.39
N TYR A 118 3.46 -2.15 9.46
CA TYR A 118 3.71 -1.09 10.46
C TYR A 118 5.10 -1.20 11.09
N SER A 119 5.49 -2.42 11.50
CA SER A 119 6.81 -2.68 12.07
C SER A 119 7.97 -2.32 11.14
N TYR A 120 7.79 -2.50 9.84
CA TYR A 120 8.81 -2.15 8.85
C TYR A 120 8.84 -0.65 8.58
N MET A 121 7.67 -0.01 8.51
CA MET A 121 7.54 1.44 8.38
C MET A 121 8.23 2.13 9.55
N ASP A 122 7.91 1.77 10.80
CA ASP A 122 8.52 2.36 12.00
C ASP A 122 10.04 2.17 12.01
N GLY A 123 10.50 0.98 11.65
CA GLY A 123 11.93 0.69 11.53
C GLY A 123 12.64 1.58 10.50
N ILE A 124 12.08 1.72 9.30
CA ILE A 124 12.66 2.56 8.24
C ILE A 124 12.62 4.04 8.61
N VAL A 125 11.49 4.54 9.11
CA VAL A 125 11.33 5.96 9.44
C VAL A 125 12.33 6.38 10.53
N ASN A 126 12.53 5.53 11.54
CA ASN A 126 13.56 5.76 12.57
C ASN A 126 14.98 5.80 11.97
N ASN A 127 15.32 4.83 11.11
CA ASN A 127 16.62 4.84 10.42
C ASN A 127 16.80 6.09 9.52
N TRP A 128 15.75 6.55 8.83
CA TRP A 128 15.81 7.77 8.01
C TRP A 128 15.95 9.03 8.85
N ASN A 129 15.37 9.05 10.04
CA ASN A 129 15.57 10.13 11.00
C ASN A 129 17.03 10.15 11.50
N ASP A 130 17.59 9.00 11.88
CA ASP A 130 18.98 8.88 12.34
C ASP A 130 19.99 9.23 11.25
N MET A 131 19.69 8.91 9.99
CA MET A 131 20.52 9.27 8.82
C MET A 131 20.33 10.72 8.35
N GLY A 132 19.37 11.48 8.92
CA GLY A 132 19.04 12.85 8.51
C GLY A 132 18.21 12.98 7.23
N ILE A 133 17.92 11.88 6.53
CA ILE A 133 17.13 11.86 5.27
C ILE A 133 15.72 12.40 5.51
N LEU A 134 15.09 12.07 6.64
CA LEU A 134 13.73 12.53 6.94
C LEU A 134 13.69 14.06 7.08
N GLN A 135 14.73 14.68 7.64
CA GLN A 135 14.82 16.13 7.76
C GLN A 135 14.94 16.80 6.39
N GLU A 136 15.70 16.21 5.46
CA GLU A 136 15.79 16.68 4.08
C GLU A 136 14.43 16.60 3.37
N VAL A 137 13.69 15.50 3.53
CA VAL A 137 12.33 15.37 2.99
C VAL A 137 11.39 16.44 3.56
N MET A 138 11.46 16.69 4.87
CA MET A 138 10.63 17.69 5.56
C MET A 138 10.92 19.15 5.13
N GLN A 139 12.10 19.42 4.56
CA GLN A 139 12.39 20.74 3.96
C GLN A 139 11.56 21.00 2.70
N HIS A 140 11.16 19.94 1.99
CA HIS A 140 10.39 20.03 0.75
C HIS A 140 8.89 19.84 0.96
N LYS A 141 8.46 18.83 1.73
CA LYS A 141 7.04 18.48 1.93
C LYS A 141 6.76 18.08 3.38
N LEU A 142 5.53 18.30 3.85
CA LEU A 142 5.11 17.84 5.18
C LEU A 142 4.93 16.32 5.19
N VAL A 143 5.40 15.65 6.24
CA VAL A 143 5.28 14.18 6.37
C VAL A 143 4.17 13.85 7.35
N PHE A 144 3.25 12.99 6.93
CA PHE A 144 2.16 12.43 7.74
C PHE A 144 2.31 10.91 7.76
N ILE A 145 2.08 10.29 8.92
CA ILE A 145 2.27 8.86 9.13
C ILE A 145 0.96 8.27 9.63
N GLU A 146 0.52 7.18 8.99
CA GLU A 146 -0.63 6.39 9.43
C GLU A 146 -0.32 5.68 10.76
N THR A 147 -1.25 5.74 11.70
CA THR A 147 -1.17 5.01 12.96
C THR A 147 -2.29 3.98 13.05
N GLN A 148 -2.19 3.05 14.01
CA GLN A 148 -3.23 2.04 14.22
C GLN A 148 -4.52 2.63 14.81
N ASP A 149 -4.49 3.86 15.31
CA ASP A 149 -5.67 4.57 15.80
C ASP A 149 -6.42 5.22 14.62
N VAL A 150 -7.68 4.83 14.44
CA VAL A 150 -8.56 5.34 13.39
C VAL A 150 -8.73 6.86 13.49
N VAL A 151 -8.79 7.41 14.70
CA VAL A 151 -9.01 8.84 14.92
C VAL A 151 -7.79 9.65 14.48
N GLU A 152 -6.59 9.21 14.86
CA GLU A 152 -5.34 9.84 14.45
C GLU A 152 -5.11 9.73 12.94
N THR A 153 -5.38 8.56 12.36
CA THR A 153 -5.24 8.35 10.92
C THR A 153 -6.20 9.23 10.11
N THR A 154 -7.44 9.42 10.58
CA THR A 154 -8.40 10.33 9.94
C THR A 154 -7.89 11.78 9.99
N LEU A 155 -7.36 12.21 11.14
CA LEU A 155 -6.78 13.54 11.30
C LEU A 155 -5.55 13.73 10.39
N ALA A 156 -4.68 12.73 10.29
CA ALA A 156 -3.50 12.73 9.45
C ALA A 156 -3.87 12.85 7.96
N LEU A 157 -4.88 12.10 7.51
CA LEU A 157 -5.42 12.18 6.14
C LEU A 157 -6.02 13.56 5.83
N ASP A 158 -6.80 14.13 6.75
CA ASP A 158 -7.38 15.46 6.57
C ASP A 158 -6.31 16.54 6.49
N ASN A 159 -5.28 16.46 7.33
CA ASN A 159 -4.15 17.39 7.29
C ASN A 159 -3.28 17.21 6.04
N TYR A 160 -3.10 15.97 5.56
CA TYR A 160 -2.45 15.67 4.28
C TYR A 160 -3.17 16.37 3.12
N ARG A 161 -4.50 16.21 3.03
CA ARG A 161 -5.32 16.88 2.00
C ARG A 161 -5.16 18.39 2.04
N ARG A 162 -5.30 18.99 3.24
CA ARG A 162 -5.11 20.43 3.42
C ARG A 162 -3.72 20.90 3.01
N ALA A 163 -2.66 20.13 3.31
CA ALA A 163 -1.30 20.49 2.95
C ALA A 163 -1.06 20.46 1.44
N CYS A 164 -1.69 19.52 0.73
CA CYS A 164 -1.72 19.48 -0.73
C CYS A 164 -2.49 20.68 -1.30
N ASP A 165 -3.69 20.96 -0.79
CA ASP A 165 -4.53 22.08 -1.26
C ASP A 165 -3.90 23.46 -1.01
N CYS A 166 -3.12 23.60 0.07
CA CYS A 166 -2.38 24.84 0.37
C CYS A 166 -1.13 25.03 -0.50
N GLY A 167 -0.78 24.09 -1.39
CA GLY A 167 0.38 24.17 -2.28
C GLY A 167 1.74 23.93 -1.60
N ARG A 168 1.75 23.58 -0.31
CA ARG A 168 2.99 23.18 0.39
C ARG A 168 3.40 21.76 0.03
N GLY A 169 2.41 20.91 -0.25
CA GLY A 169 2.62 19.51 -0.57
C GLY A 169 2.92 18.65 0.65
N ALA A 170 2.63 17.36 0.51
CA ALA A 170 2.73 16.42 1.61
C ALA A 170 3.11 15.02 1.15
N VAL A 171 3.68 14.25 2.07
CA VAL A 171 3.99 12.83 1.91
C VAL A 171 3.20 12.07 2.96
N PHE A 172 2.40 11.09 2.54
CA PHE A 172 1.64 10.21 3.42
C PHE A 172 2.29 8.84 3.46
N PHE A 173 2.76 8.42 4.63
CA PHE A 173 3.27 7.07 4.87
C PHE A 173 2.13 6.20 5.39
N SER A 174 1.86 5.13 4.66
CA SER A 174 0.75 4.22 4.91
C SER A 174 1.22 2.77 4.80
N VAL A 175 0.51 1.85 5.42
CA VAL A 175 0.74 0.42 5.18
C VAL A 175 -0.19 -0.02 4.06
N ALA A 176 0.30 -0.86 3.14
CA ALA A 176 -0.49 -1.46 2.07
C ALA A 176 -1.61 -2.35 2.65
N SER A 177 -2.67 -1.70 3.06
CA SER A 177 -3.99 -2.19 3.42
C SER A 177 -4.95 -1.60 2.38
N ASP A 178 -6.19 -2.06 2.28
CA ASP A 178 -7.22 -1.53 1.37
C ASP A 178 -7.60 -0.05 1.68
N VAL A 179 -6.64 0.88 1.62
CA VAL A 179 -6.85 2.32 1.72
C VAL A 179 -7.09 2.82 0.30
N GLU A 180 -8.36 2.98 -0.06
CA GLU A 180 -8.75 3.74 -1.25
C GLU A 180 -8.39 5.21 -1.03
N ILE A 181 -7.25 5.66 -1.57
CA ILE A 181 -6.83 7.07 -1.59
C ILE A 181 -7.29 7.73 -2.91
N LEU A 182 -8.47 7.36 -3.42
CA LEU A 182 -9.11 7.95 -4.59
C LEU A 182 -10.39 8.69 -4.18
#